data_AF-A0MK88-F1
#
_entry.id   AF-A0MK88-F1
#
_cell.length_a   1.000
_cell.length_b   1.000
_cell.length_c   1.000
_cell.angle_alpha   90.00
_cell.angle_beta   90.00
_cell.angle_gamma   90.00
#
_symmetry.space_group_name_H-M   'P 1'
#
loop_
_entity.id
_entity.type
_entity.pdbx_description
1 polymer ?
#
loop_
_entity_poly.entity_id
_entity_poly.type
_entity_poly.pdbx_seq_one_letter_code
_entity_poly.pdbx_strand_id
1 'polypeptide(L)'
;YAYTPKPLPVVSNCKQVTAASNFQSSQFFSGTWFVTQAKDITTSVCHKFEPKINGNAISVKADGYYEIGRKRDFYEVPCTGTNTDKSGKFSLTCKPKRRDSTSNNPIIVNVDVTVMATDNQKYAVVYRCATSLSQKTENYLVLQRNEAEVISGLDAILKSKELDPNTLISKKKID
;
A
#
# COMPACT_ATOMS: atom_id res chain seq x y z
N TYR A 1 11.30 -27.03 -5.44
CA TYR A 1 11.68 -25.72 -5.99
C TYR A 1 12.14 -24.83 -4.84
N ALA A 2 13.39 -24.38 -4.84
CA ALA A 2 13.88 -23.44 -3.84
C ALA A 2 13.22 -22.08 -4.12
N TYR A 3 12.40 -21.59 -3.19
CA TYR A 3 11.86 -20.23 -3.24
C TYR A 3 13.01 -19.27 -2.94
N THR A 4 13.44 -18.53 -3.95
CA THR A 4 14.43 -17.45 -3.80
C THR A 4 13.67 -16.17 -3.47
N PRO A 5 13.77 -15.61 -2.26
CA PRO A 5 13.11 -14.36 -1.93
C PRO A 5 13.63 -13.26 -2.87
N LYS A 6 12.71 -12.56 -3.55
CA LYS A 6 13.10 -11.39 -4.35
C LYS A 6 13.73 -10.36 -3.40
N PRO A 7 14.89 -9.75 -3.74
CA PRO A 7 15.47 -8.70 -2.91
C PRO A 7 14.44 -7.60 -2.66
N LEU A 8 14.39 -7.09 -1.42
CA LEU A 8 13.57 -5.93 -1.10
C LEU A 8 13.94 -4.78 -2.08
N PRO A 9 12.99 -3.98 -2.56
CA PRO A 9 13.25 -2.81 -3.41
C PRO A 9 13.79 -1.68 -2.53
N VAL A 10 15.00 -1.88 -2.01
CA VAL A 10 15.68 -0.93 -1.13
C VAL A 10 16.06 0.28 -1.96
N VAL A 11 15.69 1.46 -1.49
CA VAL A 11 16.01 2.74 -2.14
C VAL A 11 16.73 3.66 -1.16
N SER A 12 17.57 4.55 -1.68
CA SER A 12 18.19 5.60 -0.86
C SER A 12 17.19 6.71 -0.53
N ASN A 13 16.32 7.05 -1.49
CA ASN A 13 15.33 8.10 -1.37
C ASN A 13 13.99 7.68 -2.00
N CYS A 14 12.90 8.18 -1.42
CA CYS A 14 11.58 8.00 -1.98
C CYS A 14 11.43 8.85 -3.25
N LYS A 15 10.86 8.27 -4.29
CA LYS A 15 10.50 8.99 -5.51
C LYS A 15 9.48 10.10 -5.23
N GLN A 16 9.66 11.21 -5.94
CA GLN A 16 8.68 12.29 -6.00
C GLN A 16 7.72 12.01 -7.15
N VAL A 17 6.55 11.47 -6.81
CA VAL A 17 5.49 11.21 -7.79
C VAL A 17 4.35 12.22 -7.64
N THR A 18 3.61 12.42 -8.72
CA THR A 18 2.50 13.38 -8.77
C THR A 18 1.20 12.72 -8.30
N ALA A 19 0.47 13.39 -7.41
CA ALA A 19 -0.83 12.94 -6.95
C ALA A 19 -1.90 13.19 -8.04
N ALA A 20 -2.97 12.41 -8.00
CA ALA A 20 -4.13 12.60 -8.86
C ALA A 20 -4.77 13.97 -8.56
N SER A 21 -4.88 14.84 -9.56
CA SER A 21 -5.48 16.18 -9.40
C SER A 21 -6.96 16.12 -9.00
N ASN A 22 -7.63 15.02 -9.32
CA ASN A 22 -9.02 14.76 -8.98
C ASN A 22 -9.18 14.00 -7.65
N PHE A 23 -8.14 13.86 -6.84
CA PHE A 23 -8.21 13.12 -5.57
C PHE A 23 -9.23 13.73 -4.61
N GLN A 24 -10.11 12.90 -4.06
CA GLN A 24 -11.11 13.27 -3.06
C GLN A 24 -10.87 12.54 -1.75
N SER A 25 -10.33 13.27 -0.77
CA SER A 25 -9.95 12.71 0.54
C SER A 25 -11.08 11.94 1.21
N SER A 26 -12.28 12.51 1.34
CA SER A 26 -13.39 11.84 2.04
C SER A 26 -13.80 10.52 1.37
N GLN A 27 -13.70 10.43 0.06
CA GLN A 27 -14.05 9.22 -0.68
C GLN A 27 -12.95 8.16 -0.55
N PHE A 28 -11.67 8.55 -0.64
CA PHE A 28 -10.56 7.61 -0.47
C PHE A 28 -10.50 7.02 0.94
N PHE A 29 -10.67 7.85 1.97
CA PHE A 29 -10.65 7.44 3.39
C PHE A 29 -12.03 6.98 3.89
N SER A 30 -12.72 6.19 3.06
CA SER A 30 -13.96 5.50 3.40
C SER A 30 -13.91 4.07 2.90
N GLY A 31 -14.71 3.16 3.45
CA GLY A 31 -14.82 1.77 2.99
C GLY A 31 -13.52 0.95 3.05
N THR A 32 -13.52 -0.17 2.34
CA THR A 32 -12.39 -1.09 2.25
C THR A 32 -11.73 -0.99 0.88
N TRP A 33 -10.41 -1.07 0.83
CA TRP A 33 -9.60 -1.22 -0.37
C TRP A 33 -8.92 -2.57 -0.35
N PHE A 34 -9.00 -3.33 -1.43
CA PHE A 34 -8.27 -4.59 -1.64
C PHE A 34 -7.10 -4.35 -2.57
N VAL A 35 -5.93 -4.89 -2.23
CA VAL A 35 -4.77 -4.90 -3.12
C VAL A 35 -4.98 -6.00 -4.16
N THR A 36 -5.16 -5.63 -5.42
CA THR A 36 -5.38 -6.58 -6.52
C THR A 36 -4.15 -6.79 -7.37
N GLN A 37 -3.27 -5.78 -7.44
CA GLN A 37 -1.98 -5.88 -8.11
C GLN A 37 -0.92 -5.08 -7.36
N ALA A 38 0.34 -5.51 -7.46
CA ALA A 38 1.46 -4.80 -6.87
C ALA A 38 2.73 -4.93 -7.72
N LYS A 39 3.51 -3.85 -7.78
CA LYS A 39 4.86 -3.82 -8.34
C LYS A 39 5.86 -3.66 -7.22
N ASP A 40 7.08 -4.18 -7.40
CA ASP A 40 8.17 -4.05 -6.44
C ASP A 40 7.76 -4.61 -5.08
N ILE A 41 7.13 -5.78 -5.10
CA ILE A 41 6.69 -6.45 -3.88
C ILE A 41 7.91 -6.88 -3.05
N THR A 42 7.80 -6.64 -1.75
CA THR A 42 8.67 -7.25 -0.74
C THR A 42 8.09 -8.59 -0.30
N THR A 43 8.71 -9.21 0.70
CA THR A 43 8.14 -10.33 1.48
C THR A 43 6.84 -9.99 2.22
N SER A 44 6.32 -8.75 2.09
CA SER A 44 5.13 -8.30 2.81
C SER A 44 4.29 -7.33 1.98
N VAL A 45 3.14 -7.80 1.50
CA VAL A 45 2.13 -6.95 0.86
C VAL A 45 0.85 -7.03 1.69
N CYS A 46 0.29 -5.87 2.04
CA CYS A 46 -1.00 -5.85 2.71
C CYS A 46 -2.09 -6.37 1.76
N HIS A 47 -3.07 -7.15 2.22
CA HIS A 47 -4.17 -7.60 1.36
C HIS A 47 -5.26 -6.57 1.24
N LYS A 48 -5.56 -5.87 2.35
CA LYS A 48 -6.58 -4.84 2.38
C LYS A 48 -6.22 -3.69 3.32
N PHE A 49 -6.88 -2.57 3.08
CA PHE A 49 -6.84 -1.36 3.89
C PHE A 49 -8.27 -0.91 4.19
N GLU A 50 -8.53 -0.55 5.43
CA GLU A 50 -9.78 0.06 5.90
C GLU A 50 -9.45 1.47 6.43
N PRO A 51 -9.24 2.44 5.53
CA PRO A 51 -8.93 3.80 5.91
C PRO A 51 -10.16 4.57 6.40
N LYS A 52 -9.94 5.45 7.36
CA LYS A 52 -10.93 6.41 7.88
C LYS A 52 -10.26 7.75 8.11
N ILE A 53 -11.02 8.82 7.91
CA ILE A 53 -10.60 10.19 8.24
C ILE A 53 -11.63 10.85 9.16
N ASN A 54 -11.16 11.51 10.21
CA ASN A 54 -11.98 12.35 11.09
C ASN A 54 -11.30 13.72 11.25
N GLY A 55 -11.93 14.77 10.72
CA GLY A 55 -11.26 16.05 10.51
C GLY A 55 -10.05 15.87 9.59
N ASN A 56 -8.84 16.07 10.13
CA ASN A 56 -7.58 15.82 9.43
C ASN A 56 -6.88 14.53 9.91
N ALA A 57 -7.39 13.86 10.94
CA ALA A 57 -6.76 12.66 11.50
C ALA A 57 -7.12 11.43 10.64
N ILE A 58 -6.09 10.71 10.19
CA ILE A 58 -6.22 9.44 9.48
C ILE A 58 -6.05 8.28 10.45
N SER A 59 -6.89 7.26 10.33
CA SER A 59 -6.64 5.92 10.85
C SER A 59 -6.78 4.89 9.74
N VAL A 60 -5.90 3.90 9.71
CA VAL A 60 -5.96 2.80 8.74
C VAL A 60 -5.80 1.50 9.50
N LYS A 61 -6.73 0.57 9.29
CA LYS A 61 -6.49 -0.84 9.61
C LYS A 61 -6.05 -1.54 8.34
N ALA A 62 -4.88 -2.14 8.35
CA ALA A 62 -4.41 -2.97 7.26
C ALA A 62 -4.05 -4.36 7.78
N ASP A 63 -4.04 -5.34 6.89
CA ASP A 63 -3.52 -6.67 7.17
C ASP A 63 -2.63 -7.17 6.04
N GLY A 64 -1.77 -8.14 6.33
CA GLY A 64 -0.87 -8.73 5.34
C GLY A 64 -0.13 -9.95 5.87
N TYR A 65 0.34 -10.80 4.96
CA TYR A 65 1.33 -11.83 5.31
C TYR A 65 2.73 -11.26 5.16
N TYR A 66 3.59 -11.51 6.14
CA TYR A 66 4.99 -11.10 6.13
C TYR A 66 5.86 -12.35 6.19
N GLU A 67 6.80 -12.47 5.24
CA GLU A 67 7.84 -13.48 5.30
C GLU A 67 9.07 -12.88 5.99
N ILE A 68 9.29 -13.29 7.23
CA ILE A 68 10.45 -12.89 8.04
C ILE A 68 11.25 -14.15 8.36
N GLY A 69 12.45 -14.25 7.79
CA GLY A 69 13.23 -15.49 7.81
C GLY A 69 12.57 -16.58 6.97
N ARG A 70 12.36 -17.77 7.54
CA ARG A 70 11.70 -18.91 6.89
C ARG A 70 10.22 -19.09 7.28
N LYS A 71 9.61 -18.09 7.92
CA LYS A 71 8.23 -18.14 8.40
C LYS A 71 7.38 -17.07 7.73
N ARG A 72 6.15 -17.46 7.34
CA ARG A 72 5.11 -16.57 6.83
C ARG A 72 4.06 -16.41 7.93
N ASP A 73 3.98 -15.22 8.49
CA ASP A 73 3.07 -14.91 9.60
C ASP A 73 2.08 -13.83 9.18
N PHE A 74 0.86 -13.88 9.72
CA PHE A 74 -0.16 -12.87 9.51
C PHE A 74 0.03 -11.70 10.49
N TYR A 75 -0.02 -10.48 9.96
CA TYR A 75 0.11 -9.26 10.73
C TYR A 75 -1.12 -8.38 10.56
N GLU A 76 -1.51 -7.77 11.68
CA GLU A 76 -2.34 -6.58 11.69
C GLU A 76 -1.43 -5.35 11.69
N VAL A 77 -1.77 -4.36 10.88
CA VAL A 77 -0.93 -3.19 10.64
C VAL A 77 -1.78 -1.94 10.87
N PRO A 78 -2.07 -1.60 12.14
CA PRO A 78 -2.69 -0.32 12.47
C PRO A 78 -1.75 0.81 12.07
N CYS A 79 -2.29 1.81 11.38
CA CYS A 79 -1.58 3.03 11.04
C CYS A 79 -2.39 4.27 11.41
N THR A 80 -1.69 5.35 11.71
CA THR A 80 -2.26 6.67 11.99
C THR A 80 -1.49 7.74 11.25
N GLY A 81 -2.15 8.83 10.89
CA GLY A 81 -1.49 9.97 10.24
C GLY A 81 -2.38 11.20 10.20
N THR A 82 -1.99 12.18 9.40
CA THR A 82 -2.78 13.39 9.15
C THR A 82 -2.84 13.72 7.66
N ASN A 83 -3.95 14.31 7.23
CA ASN A 83 -4.16 14.76 5.86
C ASN A 83 -4.61 16.23 5.82
N THR A 84 -3.72 17.12 6.22
CA THR A 84 -4.00 18.56 6.30
C THR A 84 -4.31 19.16 4.93
N ASP A 85 -3.50 18.81 3.92
CA ASP A 85 -3.55 19.46 2.60
C ASP A 85 -4.53 18.79 1.64
N LYS A 86 -5.03 17.60 1.99
CA LYS A 86 -5.98 16.80 1.19
C LYS A 86 -5.54 16.60 -0.27
N SER A 87 -4.22 16.61 -0.50
CA SER A 87 -3.58 16.68 -1.81
C SER A 87 -3.40 15.32 -2.50
N GLY A 88 -3.84 14.24 -1.85
CA GLY A 88 -3.54 12.86 -2.28
C GLY A 88 -2.14 12.39 -1.86
N LYS A 89 -1.38 13.22 -1.14
CA LYS A 89 -0.14 12.86 -0.46
C LYS A 89 -0.32 12.93 1.05
N PHE A 90 0.11 11.89 1.77
CA PHE A 90 0.01 11.83 3.22
C PHE A 90 1.02 10.83 3.79
N SER A 91 1.37 11.02 5.05
CA SER A 91 2.29 10.13 5.78
C SER A 91 1.55 9.39 6.88
N LEU A 92 1.89 8.12 7.06
CA LEU A 92 1.33 7.24 8.06
C LEU A 92 2.43 6.69 8.97
N THR A 93 2.19 6.63 10.27
CA THR A 93 2.96 5.82 11.21
C THR A 93 2.22 4.51 11.43
N CYS A 94 2.79 3.41 10.98
CA CYS A 94 2.25 2.06 11.09
C CYS A 94 2.97 1.27 12.17
N LYS A 95 2.21 0.40 12.87
CA LYS A 95 2.73 -0.47 13.94
C LYS A 95 2.35 -1.93 13.68
N PRO A 96 3.05 -2.64 12.78
CA PRO A 96 2.76 -4.05 12.49
C PRO A 96 2.85 -4.90 13.76
N LYS A 97 1.84 -5.73 14.00
CA LYS A 97 1.76 -6.64 15.15
C LYS A 97 1.22 -8.00 14.72
N ARG A 98 1.87 -9.07 15.17
CA ARG A 98 1.31 -10.43 15.06
C ARG A 98 0.19 -10.61 16.08
N ARG A 99 -0.87 -11.33 15.73
CA ARG A 99 -2.02 -11.54 16.63
C ARG A 99 -1.63 -12.15 17.99
N ASP A 100 -0.65 -13.04 17.99
CA ASP A 100 -0.13 -13.76 19.16
C ASP A 100 1.01 -13.02 19.87
N SER A 101 1.44 -11.87 19.37
CA SER A 101 2.57 -11.13 19.97
C SER A 101 2.17 -10.49 21.29
N THR A 102 2.90 -10.87 22.35
CA THR A 102 2.89 -10.24 23.68
C THR A 102 3.97 -9.16 23.83
N SER A 103 4.74 -8.89 22.77
CA SER A 103 5.80 -7.87 22.80
C SER A 103 5.22 -6.48 23.01
N ASN A 104 5.77 -5.75 23.99
CA ASN A 104 5.46 -4.35 24.27
C ASN A 104 6.30 -3.37 23.44
N ASN A 105 7.24 -3.87 22.62
CA ASN A 105 8.07 -3.05 21.75
C ASN A 105 7.51 -3.06 20.33
N PRO A 106 6.71 -2.06 19.91
CA PRO A 106 6.13 -2.04 18.58
C PRO A 106 7.21 -1.74 17.54
N ILE A 107 7.20 -2.50 16.45
CA ILE A 107 7.92 -2.10 15.23
C ILE A 107 7.23 -0.85 14.69
N ILE A 108 8.00 0.19 14.40
CA ILE A 108 7.48 1.42 13.79
C ILE A 108 7.91 1.45 12.32
N VAL A 109 6.94 1.67 11.45
CA VAL A 109 7.15 1.86 10.01
C VAL A 109 6.47 3.15 9.60
N ASN A 110 7.24 4.12 9.14
CA ASN A 110 6.69 5.35 8.56
C ASN A 110 6.45 5.11 7.07
N VAL A 111 5.28 5.48 6.56
CA VAL A 111 4.89 5.22 5.17
C VAL A 111 4.40 6.51 4.55
N ASP A 112 5.15 7.01 3.58
CA ASP A 112 4.69 8.08 2.70
C ASP A 112 3.86 7.47 1.58
N VAL A 113 2.69 8.05 1.34
CA VAL A 113 1.72 7.55 0.37
C VAL A 113 1.39 8.66 -0.62
N THR A 114 1.33 8.31 -1.91
CA THR A 114 0.79 9.17 -2.94
C THR A 114 -0.24 8.40 -3.78
N VAL A 115 -1.46 8.93 -3.85
CA VAL A 115 -2.50 8.42 -4.75
C VAL A 115 -2.28 9.02 -6.13
N MET A 116 -1.71 8.24 -7.05
CA MET A 116 -1.25 8.69 -8.37
C MET A 116 -2.38 8.74 -9.41
N ALA A 117 -3.38 7.89 -9.27
CA ALA A 117 -4.59 7.83 -10.09
C ALA A 117 -5.75 7.27 -9.25
N THR A 118 -6.96 7.76 -9.49
CA THR A 118 -8.18 7.21 -8.89
C THR A 118 -9.40 7.76 -9.64
N ASP A 119 -10.49 7.00 -9.65
CA ASP A 119 -11.83 7.50 -9.97
C ASP A 119 -12.63 7.91 -8.72
N ASN A 120 -11.98 7.87 -7.56
CA ASN A 120 -12.50 8.07 -6.21
C ASN A 120 -13.58 7.07 -5.77
N GLN A 121 -13.94 6.10 -6.61
CA GLN A 121 -15.05 5.19 -6.34
C GLN A 121 -14.62 3.74 -6.35
N LYS A 122 -13.96 3.27 -7.40
CA LYS A 122 -13.72 1.84 -7.65
C LYS A 122 -12.26 1.46 -7.54
N TYR A 123 -11.35 2.34 -7.94
CA TYR A 123 -9.93 2.02 -7.96
C TYR A 123 -9.03 3.16 -7.47
N ALA A 124 -7.82 2.79 -7.04
CA ALA A 124 -6.73 3.73 -6.87
C ALA A 124 -5.39 3.07 -7.26
N VAL A 125 -4.51 3.84 -7.89
CA VAL A 125 -3.09 3.48 -8.06
C VAL A 125 -2.30 4.28 -7.04
N VAL A 126 -1.57 3.57 -6.19
CA VAL A 126 -0.88 4.14 -5.04
C VAL A 126 0.60 3.84 -5.12
N TYR A 127 1.42 4.86 -5.00
CA TYR A 127 2.83 4.71 -4.64
C TYR A 127 2.96 4.80 -3.12
N ARG A 128 3.77 3.93 -2.53
CA ARG A 128 4.15 4.02 -1.13
C ARG A 128 5.64 3.86 -0.94
N CYS A 129 6.19 4.62 0.00
CA CYS A 129 7.58 4.50 0.43
C CYS A 129 7.59 4.29 1.95
N ALA A 130 8.06 3.13 2.38
CA ALA A 130 8.11 2.74 3.78
C ALA A 130 9.53 2.85 4.32
N THR A 131 9.68 3.54 5.45
CA THR A 131 10.91 3.64 6.23
C THR A 131 10.75 2.86 7.53
N SER A 132 11.61 1.88 7.75
CA SER A 132 11.73 1.17 9.03
C SER A 132 13.19 1.14 9.44
N LEU A 133 13.48 1.59 10.67
CA LEU A 133 14.85 1.85 11.12
C LEU A 133 15.56 2.79 10.12
N SER A 134 16.63 2.34 9.48
CA SER A 134 17.40 3.06 8.47
C SER A 134 17.12 2.60 7.03
N GLN A 135 16.21 1.64 6.83
CA GLN A 135 15.93 1.07 5.52
C GLN A 135 14.66 1.67 4.92
N LYS A 136 14.76 2.12 3.67
CA LYS A 136 13.61 2.55 2.87
C LYS A 136 13.30 1.51 1.80
N THR A 137 12.02 1.23 1.63
CA THR A 137 11.50 0.35 0.58
C THR A 137 10.33 1.04 -0.10
N GLU A 138 10.18 0.85 -1.40
CA GLU A 138 9.06 1.42 -2.15
C GLU A 138 8.30 0.36 -2.90
N ASN A 139 7.00 0.58 -3.11
CA ASN A 139 6.21 -0.24 -4.00
C ASN A 139 5.00 0.51 -4.55
N TYR A 140 4.42 -0.06 -5.60
CA TYR A 140 3.20 0.45 -6.23
C TYR A 140 2.08 -0.56 -6.05
N LEU A 141 0.89 -0.08 -5.73
CA LEU A 141 -0.29 -0.88 -5.48
C LEU A 141 -1.43 -0.44 -6.38
N VAL A 142 -2.15 -1.40 -6.95
CA VAL A 142 -3.49 -1.20 -7.50
C VAL A 142 -4.48 -1.66 -6.44
N LEU A 143 -5.32 -0.71 -6.02
CA LEU A 143 -6.37 -0.91 -5.03
C LEU A 143 -7.73 -0.94 -5.73
N GLN A 144 -8.62 -1.81 -5.27
CA GLN A 144 -10.00 -1.88 -5.74
C GLN A 144 -10.98 -1.97 -4.57
N ARG A 145 -12.17 -1.41 -4.71
CA ARG A 145 -13.28 -1.65 -3.77
C ARG A 145 -13.84 -3.06 -3.89
N ASN A 146 -13.84 -3.59 -5.10
CA ASN A 146 -14.29 -4.93 -5.42
C ASN A 146 -13.18 -5.64 -6.22
N GLU A 147 -12.59 -6.70 -5.64
CA GLU A 147 -11.49 -7.46 -6.26
C GLU A 147 -11.93 -8.28 -7.49
N ALA A 148 -13.24 -8.50 -7.66
CA ALA A 148 -13.79 -9.16 -8.85
C ALA A 148 -13.94 -8.21 -10.04
N GLU A 149 -14.01 -6.89 -9.81
CA GLU A 149 -14.26 -5.91 -10.86
C GLU A 149 -13.05 -5.74 -11.80
N VAL A 150 -13.31 -5.47 -13.08
CA VAL A 150 -12.27 -5.14 -14.06
C VAL A 150 -12.15 -3.63 -14.14
N ILE A 151 -10.94 -3.10 -13.93
CA ILE A 151 -10.65 -1.69 -14.17
C ILE A 151 -10.48 -1.49 -15.68
N SER A 152 -11.48 -0.90 -16.33
CA SER A 152 -11.38 -0.58 -17.75
C SER A 152 -10.22 0.37 -18.02
N GLY A 153 -9.38 0.06 -19.01
CA GLY A 153 -8.24 0.88 -19.39
C GLY A 153 -7.09 0.92 -18.36
N LEU A 154 -7.02 -0.05 -17.44
CA LEU A 154 -5.96 -0.09 -16.42
C LEU A 154 -4.55 0.05 -17.00
N ASP A 155 -4.25 -0.64 -18.11
CA ASP A 155 -2.94 -0.57 -18.75
C ASP A 155 -2.59 0.86 -19.21
N ALA A 156 -3.57 1.59 -19.76
CA ALA A 156 -3.37 2.97 -20.16
C ALA A 156 -3.17 3.88 -18.94
N ILE A 157 -3.93 3.65 -17.85
CA ILE A 157 -3.76 4.36 -16.58
C ILE A 157 -2.35 4.14 -16.04
N LEU A 158 -1.88 2.89 -15.96
CA LEU A 158 -0.55 2.54 -15.47
C LEU A 158 0.55 3.18 -16.33
N LYS A 159 0.44 3.07 -17.66
CA LYS A 159 1.39 3.69 -18.60
C LYS A 159 1.45 5.21 -18.46
N SER A 160 0.31 5.87 -18.24
CA SER A 160 0.26 7.33 -17.98
C SER A 160 0.96 7.76 -16.69
N LYS A 161 1.27 6.79 -15.81
CA LYS A 161 2.00 6.95 -14.56
C LYS A 161 3.39 6.33 -14.62
N GLU A 162 3.90 6.08 -15.82
CA GLU A 162 5.22 5.49 -16.07
C GLU A 162 5.39 4.09 -15.45
N LEU A 163 4.28 3.37 -15.29
CA LEU A 163 4.27 1.99 -14.82
C LEU A 163 4.02 1.05 -16.00
N ASP A 164 4.92 0.09 -16.21
CA ASP A 164 4.72 -1.01 -17.15
C ASP A 164 3.74 -2.04 -16.55
N PRO A 165 2.54 -2.23 -17.15
CA PRO A 165 1.55 -3.19 -16.67
C PRO A 165 2.10 -4.61 -16.50
N ASN A 166 3.07 -5.03 -17.32
CA ASN A 166 3.64 -6.38 -17.27
C ASN A 166 4.51 -6.63 -16.03
N THR A 167 4.91 -5.56 -15.32
CA THR A 167 5.74 -5.65 -14.11
C THR A 167 4.92 -5.80 -12.84
N LEU A 168 3.59 -5.65 -12.92
CA LEU A 168 2.68 -5.81 -11.78
C LEU A 168 2.30 -7.29 -11.61
N ILE A 169 2.35 -7.75 -10.37
CA ILE A 169 1.94 -9.09 -9.97
C ILE A 169 0.50 -9.00 -9.50
N SER A 170 -0.39 -9.77 -10.12
CA SER A 170 -1.80 -9.85 -9.72
C SER A 170 -2.00 -10.88 -8.61
N LYS A 171 -2.82 -10.54 -7.62
CA LYS A 171 -3.29 -11.47 -6.58
C LYS A 171 -4.05 -12.67 -7.16
N LYS A 172 -4.69 -12.52 -8.33
CA LYS A 172 -5.43 -13.60 -9.02
C LYS A 172 -4.55 -14.68 -9.66
N LYS A 173 -3.22 -14.51 -9.70
CA LYS A 173 -2.29 -15.49 -10.30
C LYS A 173 -1.70 -16.49 -9.28
N ILE A 174 -2.27 -16.59 -8.08
CA ILE A 174 -1.91 -17.63 -7.12
C ILE A 174 -3.09 -18.61 -7.06
N ASP A 175 -3.22 -19.42 -8.10
CA ASP A 175 -3.93 -20.71 -8.09
C ASP A 175 -2.87 -21.83 -8.19
#